data_AF-A0A448HKB6-F1
#
_entry.id   AF-A0A448HKB6-F1
#
_cell.length_a   1.000
_cell.length_b   1.000
_cell.length_c   1.000
_cell.angle_alpha   90.00
_cell.angle_beta   90.00
_cell.angle_gamma   90.00
#
_symmetry.space_group_name_H-M   'P 1'
#
loop_
_entity.id
_entity.type
_entity.pdbx_description
1 polymer ?
#
loop_
_entity_poly.entity_id
_entity_poly.type
_entity_poly.pdbx_seq_one_letter_code
_entity_poly.pdbx_strand_id
1 'polypeptide(L)'
;MPDALSPDESSDAPLPTPPSEPADPRGPGGPPIDLSAEVDLGSWARFTPDLAAFLDRRARAGHGAGTGLTVLLTAPAPVVGTDRPDSSEQTRSGLSGLLRRRRRREPSPEVPGVVLVVRDEGVEVVVPVLDARGRVLLGDRETSLLRALGWAGQGTEVMSRLLPGGAQAAETVTRVLIEVLGVAHPADLDWLVDAQP
;
A
#
# COMPACT_ATOMS: atom_id res chain seq x y z
N MET A 1 -5.58 -33.28 -83.46
CA MET A 1 -6.96 -33.08 -82.98
C MET A 1 -6.88 -32.16 -81.77
N PRO A 2 -7.75 -31.14 -81.67
CA PRO A 2 -7.19 -29.79 -81.65
C PRO A 2 -7.80 -28.83 -80.61
N ASP A 3 -7.29 -27.59 -80.58
CA ASP A 3 -7.87 -26.37 -79.98
C ASP A 3 -8.04 -26.36 -78.43
N ALA A 4 -7.91 -25.23 -77.71
CA ALA A 4 -7.39 -23.89 -78.05
C ALA A 4 -7.04 -23.10 -76.75
N LEU A 5 -6.64 -21.83 -76.91
CA LEU A 5 -6.59 -20.74 -75.90
C LEU A 5 -5.45 -20.74 -74.86
N SER A 6 -4.39 -20.02 -75.20
CA SER A 6 -3.86 -18.94 -74.33
C SER A 6 -4.77 -17.69 -74.47
N PRO A 7 -4.63 -16.60 -73.67
CA PRO A 7 -3.64 -16.30 -72.62
C PRO A 7 -4.39 -15.97 -71.29
N ASP A 8 -4.08 -15.02 -70.38
CA ASP A 8 -3.03 -13.99 -70.26
C ASP A 8 -2.88 -13.50 -68.79
N GLU A 9 -1.95 -12.55 -68.60
CA GLU A 9 -1.77 -11.56 -67.52
C GLU A 9 -1.46 -11.99 -66.06
N SER A 10 -0.40 -11.32 -65.59
CA SER A 10 -0.05 -11.03 -64.20
C SER A 10 -1.22 -10.56 -63.33
N SER A 11 -1.18 -10.90 -62.04
CA SER A 11 -1.72 -10.02 -61.00
C SER A 11 -0.81 -10.06 -59.77
N ASP A 12 -0.22 -8.91 -59.46
CA ASP A 12 0.56 -8.70 -58.24
C ASP A 12 -0.40 -8.61 -57.05
N ALA A 13 -0.26 -9.52 -56.10
CA ALA A 13 -1.10 -9.58 -54.90
C ALA A 13 -0.23 -10.03 -53.72
N PRO A 14 0.39 -9.11 -52.96
CA PRO A 14 0.98 -9.46 -51.68
C PRO A 14 -0.11 -10.06 -50.79
N LEU A 15 0.21 -11.19 -50.14
CA LEU A 15 -0.64 -11.79 -49.12
C LEU A 15 -1.02 -10.70 -48.09
N PRO A 16 -2.31 -10.58 -47.71
CA PRO A 16 -2.69 -9.62 -46.69
C PRO A 16 -1.93 -9.96 -45.41
N THR A 17 -1.14 -8.99 -44.93
CA THR A 17 -0.57 -9.06 -43.58
C THR A 17 -1.71 -9.37 -42.62
N PRO A 18 -1.53 -10.31 -41.66
CA PRO A 18 -2.50 -10.42 -40.58
C PRO A 18 -2.62 -9.03 -39.93
N PRO A 19 -3.83 -8.60 -39.53
CA PRO A 19 -3.96 -7.37 -38.78
C PRO A 19 -3.02 -7.44 -37.57
N SER A 20 -2.27 -6.38 -37.31
CA SER A 20 -1.49 -6.25 -36.08
C SER A 20 -2.46 -6.20 -34.91
N GLU A 21 -2.84 -7.37 -34.41
CA GLU A 21 -3.62 -7.53 -33.20
C GLU A 21 -2.90 -6.75 -32.10
N PRO A 22 -3.55 -5.75 -31.48
CA PRO A 22 -2.90 -4.97 -30.44
C PRO A 22 -2.61 -5.92 -29.29
N ALA A 23 -1.33 -6.26 -29.12
CA ALA A 23 -0.89 -7.23 -28.11
C ALA A 23 -1.51 -6.84 -26.77
N ASP A 24 -2.39 -7.71 -26.25
CA ASP A 24 -3.17 -7.39 -25.05
C ASP A 24 -2.17 -7.05 -23.93
N PRO A 25 -2.23 -5.83 -23.34
CA PRO A 25 -1.32 -5.45 -22.26
C PRO A 25 -1.47 -6.34 -21.02
N ARG A 26 -2.49 -7.21 -20.98
CA ARG A 26 -2.60 -8.33 -20.05
C ARG A 26 -1.64 -9.46 -20.44
N GLY A 27 -0.44 -9.40 -19.88
CA GLY A 27 0.30 -10.62 -19.53
C GLY A 27 -0.51 -11.50 -18.55
N PRO A 28 0.02 -12.65 -18.09
CA PRO A 28 -0.70 -13.62 -17.26
C PRO A 28 -0.90 -13.19 -15.79
N GLY A 29 -1.28 -11.93 -15.55
CA GLY A 29 -1.88 -11.49 -14.30
C GLY A 29 -3.38 -11.79 -14.30
N GLY A 30 -3.90 -12.28 -13.18
CA GLY A 30 -5.34 -12.33 -12.94
C GLY A 30 -5.97 -10.93 -12.90
N PRO A 31 -7.31 -10.82 -12.80
CA PRO A 31 -7.94 -9.53 -12.54
C PRO A 31 -7.35 -8.89 -11.27
N PRO A 32 -7.10 -7.57 -11.25
CA PRO A 32 -6.54 -6.90 -10.08
C PRO A 32 -7.45 -7.11 -8.87
N ILE A 33 -6.84 -7.36 -7.71
CA ILE A 33 -7.58 -7.66 -6.48
C ILE A 33 -8.15 -6.34 -5.94
N ASP A 34 -9.44 -6.12 -6.12
CA ASP A 34 -10.14 -5.01 -5.50
C ASP A 34 -10.48 -5.34 -4.04
N LEU A 35 -9.86 -4.64 -3.10
CA LEU A 35 -10.13 -4.78 -1.67
C LEU A 35 -11.57 -4.40 -1.32
N SER A 36 -12.16 -3.40 -2.00
CA SER A 36 -13.50 -2.91 -1.70
C SER A 36 -14.62 -3.89 -2.07
N ALA A 37 -14.30 -4.89 -2.90
CA ALA A 37 -15.18 -6.02 -3.21
C ALA A 37 -15.11 -7.16 -2.19
N GLU A 38 -14.10 -7.18 -1.30
CA GLU A 38 -13.91 -8.20 -0.25
C GLU A 38 -13.97 -7.66 1.19
N VAL A 39 -13.84 -6.35 1.41
CA VAL A 39 -13.79 -5.70 2.73
C VAL A 39 -14.73 -4.49 2.79
N ASP A 40 -15.66 -4.48 3.75
CA ASP A 40 -16.60 -3.37 3.95
C ASP A 40 -15.91 -2.12 4.53
N LEU A 41 -15.59 -1.16 3.66
CA LEU A 41 -15.08 0.17 4.02
C LEU A 41 -16.16 1.08 4.65
N GLY A 42 -17.43 0.65 4.66
CA GLY A 42 -18.59 1.40 5.14
C GLY A 42 -18.75 1.47 6.65
N SER A 43 -17.99 0.70 7.45
CA SER A 43 -17.89 0.90 8.91
C SER A 43 -16.71 0.15 9.55
N TRP A 44 -16.08 0.72 10.59
CA TRP A 44 -15.01 0.04 11.34
C TRP A 44 -15.41 -1.32 11.92
N ALA A 45 -16.69 -1.48 12.29
CA ALA A 45 -17.26 -2.71 12.85
C ALA A 45 -17.39 -3.86 11.83
N ARG A 46 -17.32 -3.56 10.53
CA ARG A 46 -17.34 -4.54 9.43
C ARG A 46 -15.97 -4.67 8.77
N PHE A 47 -15.30 -3.55 8.54
CA PHE A 47 -13.91 -3.45 8.09
C PHE A 47 -12.99 -4.42 8.84
N THR A 48 -13.02 -4.43 10.18
CA THR A 48 -12.11 -5.25 10.99
C THR A 48 -12.27 -6.76 10.76
N PRO A 49 -13.47 -7.37 10.94
CA PRO A 49 -13.65 -8.80 10.66
C PRO A 49 -13.52 -9.17 9.18
N ASP A 50 -13.91 -8.29 8.25
CA ASP A 50 -13.84 -8.59 6.82
C ASP A 50 -12.38 -8.52 6.32
N LEU A 51 -11.57 -7.57 6.79
CA LEU A 51 -10.12 -7.53 6.56
C LEU A 51 -9.41 -8.76 7.14
N ALA A 52 -9.82 -9.22 8.33
CA ALA A 52 -9.30 -10.47 8.90
C ALA A 52 -9.61 -11.67 7.99
N ALA A 53 -10.87 -11.80 7.55
CA ALA A 53 -11.31 -12.87 6.66
C ALA A 53 -10.60 -12.83 5.29
N PHE A 54 -10.35 -11.63 4.76
CA PHE A 54 -9.55 -11.41 3.55
C PHE A 54 -8.10 -11.89 3.74
N LEU A 55 -7.42 -11.43 4.78
CA LEU A 55 -6.02 -11.82 5.06
C LEU A 55 -5.89 -13.34 5.26
N ASP A 56 -6.79 -13.95 6.04
CA ASP A 56 -6.78 -15.40 6.25
C ASP A 56 -7.13 -16.18 4.96
N ARG A 57 -7.97 -15.64 4.07
CA ARG A 57 -8.24 -16.23 2.74
C ARG A 57 -6.99 -16.19 1.87
N ARG A 58 -6.25 -15.09 1.91
CA ARG A 58 -5.07 -14.84 1.09
C ARG A 58 -3.85 -15.64 1.59
N ALA A 59 -3.65 -15.76 2.90
CA ALA A 59 -2.65 -16.67 3.48
C ALA A 59 -2.86 -18.12 3.02
N ARG A 60 -4.10 -18.62 3.16
CA ARG A 60 -4.48 -19.98 2.70
C ARG A 60 -4.39 -20.20 1.18
N ALA A 61 -4.35 -19.13 0.39
CA ALA A 61 -4.15 -19.21 -1.06
C ALA A 61 -2.66 -19.11 -1.46
N GLY A 62 -1.85 -18.36 -0.71
CA GLY A 62 -0.39 -18.25 -0.93
C GLY A 62 0.39 -19.49 -0.49
N HIS A 63 -0.08 -20.20 0.54
CA HIS A 63 0.51 -21.47 1.01
C HIS A 63 0.58 -22.51 -0.13
N GLY A 64 1.78 -22.67 -0.72
CA GLY A 64 2.05 -23.57 -1.85
C GLY A 64 1.99 -22.93 -3.24
N ALA A 65 1.62 -21.66 -3.36
CA ALA A 65 1.68 -20.89 -4.61
C ALA A 65 2.97 -20.06 -4.76
N GLY A 66 3.67 -19.78 -3.65
CA GLY A 66 4.85 -18.89 -3.61
C GLY A 66 4.50 -17.39 -3.57
N THR A 67 3.33 -17.03 -4.11
CA THR A 67 2.89 -15.64 -4.25
C THR A 67 2.63 -14.97 -2.89
N GLY A 68 3.41 -13.95 -2.55
CA GLY A 68 3.17 -13.08 -1.40
C GLY A 68 2.12 -12.02 -1.72
N LEU A 69 1.23 -11.70 -0.78
CA LEU A 69 0.29 -10.57 -0.96
C LEU A 69 0.78 -9.34 -0.19
N THR A 70 0.80 -8.19 -0.87
CA THR A 70 1.01 -6.88 -0.26
C THR A 70 -0.28 -6.06 -0.36
N VAL A 71 -0.75 -5.52 0.76
CA VAL A 71 -1.85 -4.53 0.82
C VAL A 71 -1.30 -3.23 1.39
N LEU A 72 -1.45 -2.12 0.69
CA LEU A 72 -1.22 -0.78 1.23
C LEU A 72 -2.57 -0.13 1.53
N LEU A 73 -2.72 0.38 2.75
CA LEU A 73 -3.84 1.23 3.18
C LEU A 73 -3.29 2.62 3.52
N THR A 74 -3.76 3.65 2.85
CA THR A 74 -3.22 5.01 2.94
C THR A 74 -4.23 5.95 3.58
N ALA A 75 -3.79 6.80 4.50
CA ALA A 75 -4.64 7.78 5.18
C ALA A 75 -4.97 8.99 4.26
N PRO A 76 -6.13 9.63 4.42
CA PRO A 76 -6.57 10.74 3.56
C PRO A 76 -5.77 12.04 3.73
N ALA A 77 -4.98 12.17 4.80
CA ALA A 77 -4.31 13.41 5.17
C ALA A 77 -2.94 13.17 5.82
N PRO A 78 -1.93 14.04 5.58
CA PRO A 78 -0.65 13.99 6.29
C PRO A 78 -0.82 14.24 7.79
N VAL A 79 -0.35 13.30 8.61
CA VAL A 79 -0.48 13.38 10.09
C VAL A 79 0.42 14.48 10.67
N VAL A 80 1.60 14.70 10.10
CA VAL A 80 2.61 15.68 10.58
C VAL A 80 2.30 17.11 10.09
N GLY A 81 1.06 17.56 10.33
CA GLY A 81 0.56 18.89 9.96
C GLY A 81 -0.57 19.42 10.85
N THR A 82 -1.20 18.58 11.66
CA THR A 82 -2.30 18.96 12.58
C THR A 82 -1.81 19.73 13.80
N ASP A 83 -0.56 19.50 14.21
CA ASP A 83 0.19 20.26 15.22
C ASP A 83 0.61 21.63 14.67
N ARG A 84 -0.38 22.46 14.32
CA ARG A 84 -0.21 23.90 14.09
C ARG A 84 0.29 24.49 15.41
N PRO A 85 1.51 25.08 15.46
CA PRO A 85 1.97 25.73 16.69
C PRO A 85 1.19 27.03 16.87
N ASP A 86 0.13 26.98 17.68
CA ASP A 86 -0.54 28.18 18.15
C ASP A 86 0.43 29.05 18.97
N SER A 87 0.18 30.36 18.96
CA SER A 87 1.20 31.39 19.20
C SER A 87 1.56 31.62 20.68
N SER A 88 1.99 30.57 21.39
CA SER A 88 2.61 30.63 22.72
C SER A 88 3.48 29.36 22.96
N GLU A 89 4.67 29.41 23.58
CA GLU A 89 5.30 30.47 24.36
C GLU A 89 6.75 30.75 23.90
N GLN A 90 7.14 32.02 23.77
CA GLN A 90 8.52 32.41 23.43
C GLN A 90 9.43 32.53 24.67
N THR A 91 9.49 31.50 25.51
CA THR A 91 10.32 31.50 26.73
C THR A 91 11.17 30.24 26.89
N ARG A 92 12.33 30.21 26.20
CA ARG A 92 13.62 29.64 26.67
C ARG A 92 14.69 29.80 25.58
N SER A 93 15.35 30.96 25.56
CA SER A 93 16.55 31.15 24.75
C SER A 93 17.68 30.27 25.30
N GLY A 94 18.32 29.48 24.44
CA GLY A 94 19.38 28.55 24.81
C GLY A 94 19.85 27.71 23.62
N LEU A 95 21.14 27.36 23.62
CA LEU A 95 21.82 26.69 22.49
C LEU A 95 21.17 25.36 22.07
N SER A 96 20.46 24.70 22.99
CA SER A 96 19.61 23.53 22.75
C SER A 96 18.60 23.72 21.60
N GLY A 97 18.09 24.94 21.40
CA GLY A 97 17.15 25.27 20.32
C GLY A 97 17.78 25.13 18.93
N LEU A 98 19.04 25.55 18.77
CA LEU A 98 19.79 25.41 17.51
C LEU A 98 20.12 23.96 17.20
N LEU A 99 20.44 23.15 18.22
CA LEU A 99 20.66 21.72 18.08
C LEU A 99 19.38 20.96 17.70
N ARG A 100 18.23 21.31 18.29
CA ARG A 100 16.91 20.80 17.82
C ARG A 100 16.62 21.23 16.38
N ARG A 101 16.92 22.48 16.00
CA ARG A 101 16.73 22.98 14.63
C ARG A 101 17.59 22.24 13.59
N ARG A 102 18.77 21.73 13.98
CA ARG A 102 19.63 20.88 13.14
C ARG A 102 19.21 19.39 13.06
N ARG A 103 18.24 18.94 13.86
CA ARG A 103 17.73 17.55 13.84
C ARG A 103 16.24 17.40 13.55
N ARG A 104 15.48 18.50 13.39
CA ARG A 104 14.15 18.43 12.75
C ARG A 104 14.35 18.04 11.29
N ARG A 105 14.18 16.74 11.00
CA ARG A 105 13.81 16.27 9.65
C ARG A 105 12.56 17.06 9.23
N GLU A 106 12.48 17.43 7.97
CA GLU A 106 11.33 18.17 7.43
C GLU A 106 10.06 17.30 7.50
N PRO A 107 8.87 17.85 7.81
CA PRO A 107 7.62 17.09 7.68
C PRO A 107 7.37 16.75 6.21
N SER A 108 6.87 15.55 5.92
CA SER A 108 6.46 15.20 4.57
C SER A 108 5.05 15.74 4.28
N PRO A 109 4.80 16.28 3.07
CA PRO A 109 3.45 16.52 2.56
C PRO A 109 2.79 15.24 2.02
N GLU A 110 3.51 14.11 1.98
CA GLU A 110 3.00 12.83 1.52
C GLU A 110 2.17 12.17 2.65
N VAL A 111 1.16 11.38 2.27
CA VAL A 111 0.22 10.74 3.20
C VAL A 111 0.83 9.46 3.79
N PRO A 112 0.74 9.23 5.12
CA PRO A 112 1.21 7.99 5.72
C PRO A 112 0.26 6.83 5.42
N GLY A 113 0.79 5.61 5.46
CA GLY A 113 0.02 4.39 5.24
C GLY A 113 0.50 3.22 6.07
N VAL A 114 -0.26 2.13 6.01
CA VAL A 114 0.00 0.84 6.64
C VAL A 114 0.12 -0.19 5.53
N VAL A 115 1.25 -0.87 5.47
CA VAL A 115 1.49 -2.00 4.55
C VAL A 115 1.28 -3.30 5.32
N LEU A 116 0.44 -4.19 4.80
CA LEU A 116 0.25 -5.54 5.31
C LEU A 116 0.87 -6.49 4.29
N VAL A 117 1.81 -7.34 4.71
CA VAL A 117 2.43 -8.34 3.84
C VAL A 117 2.17 -9.73 4.40
N VAL A 118 1.49 -10.55 3.62
CA VAL A 118 1.16 -11.93 3.98
C VAL A 118 2.37 -12.83 3.72
N ARG A 119 2.76 -13.60 4.73
CA ARG A 119 3.89 -14.55 4.77
C ARG A 119 3.39 -15.93 5.22
N ASP A 120 4.25 -16.93 5.16
CA ASP A 120 3.94 -18.26 5.70
C ASP A 120 3.91 -18.26 7.25
N GLU A 121 4.72 -17.39 7.89
CA GLU A 121 4.76 -17.23 9.36
C GLU A 121 3.65 -16.33 9.94
N GLY A 122 2.79 -15.76 9.09
CA GLY A 122 1.71 -14.84 9.49
C GLY A 122 1.61 -13.60 8.61
N VAL A 123 1.17 -12.48 9.18
CA VAL A 123 1.09 -11.18 8.49
C VAL A 123 2.10 -10.23 9.12
N GLU A 124 3.09 -9.78 8.33
CA GLU A 124 3.94 -8.66 8.74
C GLU A 124 3.20 -7.36 8.42
N VAL A 125 2.98 -6.52 9.44
CA VAL A 125 2.48 -5.17 9.25
C VAL A 125 3.66 -4.20 9.34
N VAL A 126 3.78 -3.30 8.38
CA VAL A 126 4.86 -2.30 8.25
C VAL A 126 4.24 -0.91 8.14
N VAL A 127 4.82 0.06 8.83
CA VAL A 127 4.38 1.46 8.84
C VAL A 127 5.59 2.37 8.56
N PRO A 128 5.62 3.06 7.41
CA PRO A 128 6.65 4.06 7.12
C PRO A 128 6.59 5.25 8.10
N VAL A 129 7.74 5.53 8.72
CA VAL A 129 7.96 6.71 9.57
C VAL A 129 8.55 7.86 8.75
N LEU A 130 9.30 7.53 7.69
CA LEU A 130 9.80 8.48 6.70
C LEU A 130 9.28 8.18 5.29
N ASP A 131 9.22 9.22 4.46
CA ASP A 131 9.02 9.07 3.01
C ASP A 131 10.31 8.69 2.26
N ALA A 132 10.19 8.46 0.95
CA ALA A 132 11.30 8.12 0.07
C ALA A 132 12.37 9.24 -0.07
N ARG A 133 12.18 10.40 0.55
CA ARG A 133 13.13 11.52 0.63
C ARG A 133 13.72 11.70 2.05
N GLY A 134 13.36 10.83 3.00
CA GLY A 134 13.80 10.92 4.40
C GLY A 134 13.09 11.99 5.24
N ARG A 135 11.99 12.56 4.73
CA ARG A 135 11.12 13.50 5.46
C ARG A 135 10.12 12.73 6.32
N VAL A 136 9.59 13.35 7.36
CA VAL A 136 8.81 12.68 8.41
C VAL A 136 7.35 12.48 7.99
N LEU A 137 6.93 11.22 7.86
CA LEU A 137 5.52 10.81 7.71
C LEU A 137 4.81 10.66 9.06
N LEU A 138 5.54 10.29 10.12
CA LEU A 138 5.01 10.11 11.48
C LEU A 138 5.92 10.73 12.53
N GLY A 139 5.35 11.56 13.42
CA GLY A 139 6.11 12.32 14.41
C GLY A 139 6.59 11.50 15.60
N ASP A 140 7.24 12.19 16.54
CA ASP A 140 7.73 11.60 17.79
C ASP A 140 6.60 10.97 18.62
N ARG A 141 5.38 11.56 18.56
CA ARG A 141 4.18 11.07 19.25
C ARG A 141 3.69 9.76 18.63
N GLU A 142 3.51 9.74 17.32
CA GLU A 142 2.97 8.62 16.55
C GLU A 142 3.91 7.41 16.63
N THR A 143 5.22 7.68 16.48
CA THR A 143 6.29 6.69 16.69
C THR A 143 6.30 6.14 18.13
N SER A 144 5.96 6.97 19.13
CA SER A 144 5.87 6.52 20.53
C SER A 144 4.62 5.69 20.81
N LEU A 145 3.49 6.01 20.16
CA LEU A 145 2.28 5.18 20.20
C LEU A 145 2.55 3.80 19.59
N LEU A 146 3.15 3.74 18.39
CA LEU A 146 3.53 2.47 17.76
C LEU A 146 4.44 1.62 18.67
N ARG A 147 5.46 2.21 19.31
CA ARG A 147 6.28 1.50 20.31
C ARG A 147 5.46 0.98 21.49
N ALA A 148 4.54 1.78 22.04
CA ALA A 148 3.65 1.36 23.13
C ALA A 148 2.68 0.23 22.70
N LEU A 149 2.27 0.22 21.43
CA LEU A 149 1.48 -0.88 20.85
C LEU A 149 2.32 -2.15 20.58
N GLY A 150 3.65 -2.12 20.76
CA GLY A 150 4.55 -3.28 20.61
C GLY A 150 5.21 -3.41 19.25
N TRP A 151 5.40 -2.32 18.50
CA TRP A 151 6.08 -2.31 17.21
C TRP A 151 7.61 -2.17 17.36
N ALA A 152 8.36 -2.88 16.50
CA ALA A 152 9.80 -2.77 16.39
C ALA A 152 10.20 -1.71 15.34
N GLY A 153 11.34 -1.04 15.54
CA GLY A 153 11.92 -0.15 14.52
C GLY A 153 12.89 -0.89 13.62
N GLN A 154 12.61 -0.93 12.32
CA GLN A 154 13.55 -1.43 11.30
C GLN A 154 14.37 -0.23 10.80
N GLY A 155 15.51 0.02 11.44
CA GLY A 155 16.30 1.22 11.20
C GLY A 155 15.63 2.49 11.73
N THR A 156 15.56 3.55 10.90
CA THR A 156 14.95 4.85 11.27
C THR A 156 13.85 5.32 10.31
N GLU A 157 13.40 4.41 9.43
CA GLU A 157 12.62 4.70 8.23
C GLU A 157 11.25 4.02 8.26
N VAL A 158 11.18 2.78 8.75
CA VAL A 158 9.91 2.06 8.98
C VAL A 158 9.87 1.42 10.36
N MET A 159 8.66 1.17 10.87
CA MET A 159 8.41 0.24 11.96
C MET A 159 7.71 -0.99 11.41
N SER A 160 7.99 -2.19 11.95
CA SER A 160 7.24 -3.40 11.60
C SER A 160 6.87 -4.26 12.81
N ARG A 161 5.88 -5.13 12.60
CA ARG A 161 5.41 -6.13 13.55
C ARG A 161 4.83 -7.34 12.82
N LEU A 162 5.40 -8.52 13.05
CA LEU A 162 4.82 -9.79 12.63
C LEU A 162 3.68 -10.19 13.59
N LEU A 163 2.56 -10.65 13.03
CA LEU A 163 1.36 -11.08 13.74
C LEU A 163 0.89 -12.45 13.21
N PRO A 164 0.41 -13.37 14.07
CA PRO A 164 0.28 -14.79 13.73
C PRO A 164 -0.93 -15.16 12.86
N GLY A 165 -1.76 -14.19 12.45
CA GLY A 165 -2.97 -14.44 11.67
C GLY A 165 -3.71 -13.15 11.29
N GLY A 166 -4.65 -13.27 10.35
CA GLY A 166 -5.41 -12.15 9.79
C GLY A 166 -6.24 -11.40 10.83
N ALA A 167 -6.80 -12.09 11.83
CA ALA A 167 -7.54 -11.48 12.93
C ALA A 167 -6.68 -10.48 13.74
N GLN A 168 -5.54 -10.91 14.27
CA GLN A 168 -4.68 -10.03 15.08
C GLN A 168 -4.05 -8.92 14.24
N ALA A 169 -3.81 -9.19 12.95
CA ALA A 169 -3.38 -8.19 11.98
C ALA A 169 -4.45 -7.11 11.77
N ALA A 170 -5.69 -7.48 11.43
CA ALA A 170 -6.78 -6.53 11.18
C ALA A 170 -7.14 -5.70 12.42
N GLU A 171 -7.15 -6.29 13.62
CA GLU A 171 -7.32 -5.57 14.90
C GLU A 171 -6.19 -4.55 15.12
N THR A 172 -4.94 -4.95 14.90
CA THR A 172 -3.77 -4.07 15.09
C THR A 172 -3.75 -2.94 14.04
N VAL A 173 -4.08 -3.25 12.79
CA VAL A 173 -4.15 -2.30 11.68
C VAL A 173 -5.26 -1.28 11.91
N THR A 174 -6.48 -1.74 12.22
CA THR A 174 -7.61 -0.85 12.55
C THR A 174 -7.25 0.11 13.67
N ARG A 175 -6.60 -0.39 14.74
CA ARG A 175 -6.14 0.47 15.83
C ARG A 175 -5.06 1.48 15.39
N VAL A 176 -4.12 1.10 14.51
CA VAL A 176 -3.12 2.05 13.97
C VAL A 176 -3.79 3.11 13.09
N LEU A 177 -4.73 2.74 12.23
CA LEU A 177 -5.46 3.68 11.38
C LEU A 177 -6.21 4.72 12.22
N ILE A 178 -6.90 4.31 13.29
CA ILE A 178 -7.66 5.19 14.18
C ILE A 178 -6.75 5.97 15.15
N GLU A 179 -5.92 5.30 15.95
CA GLU A 179 -5.18 5.91 17.07
C GLU A 179 -3.87 6.62 16.66
N VAL A 180 -3.25 6.20 15.55
CA VAL A 180 -1.93 6.71 15.10
C VAL A 180 -2.05 7.54 13.84
N LEU A 181 -2.86 7.12 12.86
CA LEU A 181 -3.08 7.89 11.63
C LEU A 181 -4.28 8.85 11.69
N GLY A 182 -5.13 8.75 12.73
CA GLY A 182 -6.26 9.65 12.94
C GLY A 182 -7.39 9.51 11.91
N VAL A 183 -7.48 8.37 11.20
CA VAL A 183 -8.49 8.13 10.17
C VAL A 183 -9.87 8.05 10.83
N ALA A 184 -10.80 8.89 10.39
CA ALA A 184 -12.14 8.96 10.97
C ALA A 184 -13.00 7.76 10.53
N HIS A 185 -12.98 7.42 9.24
CA HIS A 185 -13.81 6.37 8.66
C HIS A 185 -13.00 5.49 7.67
N PRO A 186 -13.26 4.17 7.56
CA PRO A 186 -12.48 3.34 6.64
C PRO A 186 -12.76 3.66 5.15
N ALA A 187 -13.88 4.31 4.85
CA ALA A 187 -14.16 4.86 3.51
C ALA A 187 -13.31 6.09 3.15
N ASP A 188 -12.57 6.67 4.10
CA ASP A 188 -11.60 7.75 3.84
C ASP A 188 -10.22 7.20 3.45
N LEU A 189 -10.04 5.88 3.38
CA LEU A 189 -8.77 5.23 3.01
C LEU A 189 -8.64 5.10 1.49
N ASP A 190 -7.44 5.36 0.97
CA ASP A 190 -7.01 4.85 -0.34
C ASP A 190 -6.37 3.45 -0.15
N TRP A 191 -6.54 2.55 -1.12
CA TRP A 191 -5.99 1.19 -1.06
C TRP A 191 -5.29 0.76 -2.34
N LEU A 192 -4.26 -0.08 -2.19
CA LEU A 192 -3.63 -0.83 -3.27
C LEU A 192 -3.41 -2.26 -2.81
N VAL A 193 -3.74 -3.23 -3.66
CA VAL A 193 -3.41 -4.64 -3.44
C VAL A 193 -2.52 -5.12 -4.57
N ASP A 194 -1.39 -5.71 -4.22
CA ASP A 194 -0.43 -6.28 -5.17
C ASP A 194 -0.14 -7.74 -4.81
N ALA A 195 -0.06 -8.57 -5.85
CA ALA A 195 0.27 -9.98 -5.75
C ALA A 195 1.70 -10.18 -6.26
N GLN A 196 2.64 -10.24 -5.33
CA GLN A 196 4.03 -10.55 -5.64
C GLN A 196 4.10 -12.00 -6.15
N PRO A 197 4.81 -12.26 -7.26
CA PRO A 197 4.89 -13.58 -7.90
C PRO A 197 5.75 -14.59 -7.11
#